data_AF-A0A973M6J3-F1
#
_entry.id   AF-A0A973M6J3-F1
#
_cell.length_a   1.000
_cell.length_b   1.000
_cell.length_c   1.000
_cell.angle_alpha   90.00
_cell.angle_beta   90.00
_cell.angle_gamma   90.00
#
_symmetry.space_group_name_H-M   'P 1'
#
loop_
_entity.id
_entity.type
_entity.pdbx_description
1 polymer ?
#
loop_
_entity_poly.entity_id
_entity_poly.type
_entity_poly.pdbx_seq_one_letter_code
_entity_poly.pdbx_strand_id
1 'polypeptide(L)'
;INIPEILVHLRGEDVSGGSDGTEGRRRRGLPSQMDVALGAASWALSSGDRLGLLEKGLPVARALAGRDGKFSRLPGLAAGWTQSRDIPAPPSESFRSWWKKREKGAARPNHGDGATKGGAE
;
A
#
# COMPACT_ATOMS: atom_id res chain seq x y z
N ILE A 1 -19.49 30.54 19.87
CA ILE A 1 -18.74 30.43 18.59
C ILE A 1 -18.76 28.95 18.18
N ASN A 2 -19.31 28.60 17.02
CA ASN A 2 -19.44 27.20 16.57
C ASN A 2 -18.23 26.81 15.71
N ILE A 3 -17.13 26.51 16.40
CA ILE A 3 -15.86 26.08 15.77
C ILE A 3 -16.00 24.76 14.97
N PRO A 4 -16.80 23.75 15.40
CA PRO A 4 -16.86 22.46 14.68
C PRO A 4 -17.53 22.53 13.30
N GLU A 5 -18.66 23.25 13.18
CA GLU A 5 -19.39 23.36 11.90
C GLU A 5 -18.54 24.06 10.83
N ILE A 6 -17.80 25.10 11.22
CA ILE A 6 -16.89 25.81 10.32
C ILE A 6 -15.78 24.86 9.82
N LEU A 7 -15.21 24.02 10.68
CA LEU A 7 -14.19 23.05 10.28
C LEU A 7 -14.74 21.94 9.36
N VAL A 8 -15.99 21.52 9.55
CA VAL A 8 -16.66 20.54 8.66
C VAL A 8 -16.99 21.17 7.31
N HIS A 9 -17.48 22.41 7.30
CA HIS A 9 -17.78 23.13 6.07
C HIS A 9 -16.53 23.37 5.23
N LEU A 10 -15.44 23.84 5.86
CA LEU A 10 -14.15 24.04 5.19
C LEU A 10 -13.56 22.73 4.65
N ARG A 11 -13.68 21.62 5.39
CA ARG A 11 -13.27 20.30 4.88
C ARG A 11 -14.13 19.84 3.71
N GLY A 12 -15.44 20.09 3.78
CA GLY A 12 -16.38 19.77 2.70
C GLY A 12 -16.05 20.55 1.43
N GLU A 13 -15.67 21.82 1.55
CA GLU A 13 -15.26 22.68 0.44
C GLU A 13 -13.92 22.26 -0.16
N ASP A 14 -12.94 21.91 0.69
CA ASP A 14 -11.61 21.42 0.28
C ASP A 14 -11.69 20.04 -0.42
N VAL A 15 -12.58 19.16 0.05
CA VAL A 15 -12.79 17.83 -0.56
C VAL A 15 -13.65 17.90 -1.83
N SER A 16 -14.73 18.70 -1.81
CA SER A 16 -15.66 18.81 -2.96
C SER A 16 -15.11 19.69 -4.08
N GLY A 17 -14.21 20.63 -3.75
CA GLY A 17 -13.47 21.45 -4.71
C GLY A 17 -12.41 20.67 -5.50
N GLY A 18 -12.14 19.42 -5.10
CA GLY A 18 -10.95 18.70 -5.51
C GLY A 18 -9.75 19.27 -4.77
N SER A 19 -9.11 18.43 -3.97
CA SER A 19 -7.87 18.73 -3.25
C SER A 19 -6.86 19.42 -4.17
N ASP A 20 -6.80 20.74 -4.08
CA ASP A 20 -5.73 21.58 -4.58
C ASP A 20 -5.35 22.48 -3.41
N GLY A 21 -4.76 21.87 -2.38
CA GLY A 21 -4.17 22.55 -1.22
C GLY A 21 -2.93 23.40 -1.58
N THR A 22 -2.78 23.72 -2.86
CA THR A 22 -1.88 24.76 -3.35
C THR A 22 -2.74 25.99 -3.57
N GLU A 23 -2.65 26.93 -2.62
CA GLU A 23 -3.25 28.25 -2.74
C GLU A 23 -3.10 28.78 -4.16
N GLY A 24 -4.24 29.12 -4.76
CA GLY A 24 -4.32 29.97 -5.91
C GLY A 24 -3.58 29.40 -7.12
N ARG A 25 -4.38 28.80 -8.01
CA ARG A 25 -4.52 29.18 -9.43
C ARG A 25 -4.75 27.93 -10.25
N ARG A 26 -5.94 27.89 -10.84
CA ARG A 26 -6.22 27.22 -12.11
C ARG A 26 -5.23 27.72 -13.19
N ARG A 27 -3.95 27.40 -13.10
CA ARG A 27 -3.08 27.40 -14.28
C ARG A 27 -3.31 26.05 -14.91
N ARG A 28 -3.67 26.10 -16.17
CA ARG A 28 -3.52 25.04 -17.14
C ARG A 28 -2.03 24.72 -17.31
N GLY A 29 -1.39 24.28 -16.24
CA GLY A 29 -0.02 23.77 -16.21
C GLY A 29 -0.06 22.27 -16.50
N LEU A 30 1.01 21.76 -17.10
CA LEU A 30 1.19 20.31 -17.18
C LEU A 30 1.25 19.76 -15.75
N PRO A 31 0.64 18.59 -15.47
CA PRO A 31 0.64 18.00 -14.14
C PRO A 31 2.08 17.82 -13.66
N SER A 32 2.34 18.19 -12.41
CA SER A 32 3.64 18.00 -11.79
C SER A 32 3.94 16.51 -11.60
N GLN A 33 5.21 16.16 -11.41
CA GLN A 33 5.58 14.79 -11.06
C GLN A 33 4.87 14.32 -9.78
N MET A 34 4.57 15.25 -8.85
CA MET A 34 3.91 14.94 -7.59
C MET A 34 2.42 14.66 -7.81
N ASP A 35 1.77 15.45 -8.67
CA ASP A 35 0.35 15.27 -9.00
C ASP A 35 0.12 13.91 -9.64
N VAL A 36 1.03 13.49 -10.53
CA VAL A 36 1.01 12.15 -11.13
C VAL A 36 1.19 11.06 -10.07
N ALA A 37 2.15 11.22 -9.17
CA ALA A 37 2.41 10.26 -8.10
C ALA A 37 1.19 10.12 -7.16
N LEU A 38 0.61 11.23 -6.74
CA LEU A 38 -0.58 11.26 -5.88
C LEU A 38 -1.82 10.73 -6.59
N GLY A 39 -2.01 11.04 -7.87
CA GLY A 39 -3.07 10.46 -8.69
C GLY A 39 -2.94 8.94 -8.81
N ALA A 40 -1.73 8.43 -9.03
CA ALA A 40 -1.46 6.99 -9.06
C ALA A 40 -1.72 6.33 -7.70
N ALA A 41 -1.29 6.96 -6.60
CA ALA A 41 -1.56 6.48 -5.25
C ALA A 41 -3.06 6.45 -4.95
N SER A 42 -3.78 7.51 -5.30
CA SER A 42 -5.25 7.60 -5.17
C SER A 42 -5.94 6.48 -5.93
N TRP A 43 -5.56 6.26 -7.20
CA TRP A 43 -6.12 5.17 -8.01
C TRP A 43 -5.85 3.78 -7.42
N ALA A 44 -4.63 3.53 -6.93
CA ALA A 44 -4.25 2.24 -6.35
C ALA A 44 -5.00 1.99 -5.04
N LEU A 45 -5.14 3.01 -4.20
CA LEU A 45 -5.79 2.92 -2.90
C LEU A 45 -7.32 3.01 -2.96
N SER A 46 -7.89 3.41 -4.10
CA SER A 46 -9.35 3.57 -4.24
C SER A 46 -10.12 2.26 -4.16
N SER A 47 -9.48 1.11 -4.38
CA SER A 47 -10.14 -0.19 -4.20
C SER A 47 -9.17 -1.31 -3.82
N GLY A 48 -9.69 -2.29 -3.07
CA GLY A 48 -8.90 -3.46 -2.65
C GLY A 48 -8.42 -4.33 -3.82
N ASP A 49 -9.19 -4.40 -4.91
CA ASP A 49 -8.83 -5.18 -6.09
C ASP A 49 -7.70 -4.52 -6.89
N ARG A 50 -7.72 -3.18 -7.04
CA ARG A 50 -6.63 -2.43 -7.70
C ARG A 50 -5.33 -2.55 -6.91
N LEU A 51 -5.42 -2.40 -5.59
CA LEU A 51 -4.27 -2.63 -4.72
C LEU A 51 -3.78 -4.08 -4.80
N GLY A 52 -4.68 -5.06 -4.84
CA GLY A 52 -4.32 -6.47 -5.00
C GLY A 52 -3.61 -6.78 -6.33
N LEU A 53 -3.98 -6.09 -7.41
CA LEU A 53 -3.24 -6.15 -8.69
C LEU A 53 -1.84 -5.54 -8.56
N LEU A 54 -1.72 -4.40 -7.87
CA LEU A 54 -0.43 -3.75 -7.63
C LEU A 54 0.49 -4.63 -6.76
N GLU A 55 -0.06 -5.28 -5.75
CA GLU A 55 0.66 -6.22 -4.88
C GLU A 55 1.25 -7.41 -5.67
N LYS A 56 0.62 -7.86 -6.76
CA LYS A 56 1.20 -8.90 -7.62
C LYS A 56 2.49 -8.44 -8.34
N GLY A 57 2.72 -7.13 -8.41
CA GLY A 57 3.96 -6.54 -8.92
C GLY A 57 5.10 -6.48 -7.90
N LEU A 58 4.84 -6.73 -6.60
CA LEU A 58 5.87 -6.71 -5.53
C LEU A 58 7.09 -7.60 -5.84
N PRO A 59 6.96 -8.82 -6.38
CA PRO A 59 8.11 -9.66 -6.72
C PRO A 59 8.99 -9.05 -7.81
N VAL A 60 8.38 -8.38 -8.79
CA VAL A 60 9.09 -7.69 -9.87
C VAL A 60 9.83 -6.49 -9.31
N ALA A 61 9.16 -5.68 -8.47
CA ALA A 61 9.82 -4.57 -7.77
C ALA A 61 10.99 -5.08 -6.92
N ARG A 62 10.81 -6.19 -6.19
CA ARG A 62 11.89 -6.82 -5.40
C ARG A 62 13.07 -7.25 -6.28
N ALA A 63 12.82 -7.80 -7.46
CA ALA A 63 13.88 -8.18 -8.40
C ALA A 63 14.69 -6.96 -8.87
N LEU A 64 14.04 -5.81 -9.06
CA LEU A 64 14.70 -4.55 -9.44
C LEU A 64 15.60 -3.98 -8.33
N ALA A 65 15.40 -4.37 -7.07
CA ALA A 65 16.28 -3.98 -5.96
C ALA A 65 17.66 -4.68 -5.98
N GLY A 66 17.86 -5.64 -6.90
CA GLY A 66 19.15 -6.30 -7.11
C GLY A 66 19.61 -7.20 -5.96
N ARG A 67 20.88 -7.63 -6.02
CA ARG A 67 21.49 -8.56 -5.03
C ARG A 67 21.60 -7.96 -3.64
N ASP A 68 21.69 -6.64 -3.53
CA ASP A 68 21.81 -5.94 -2.25
C ASP A 68 20.46 -5.79 -1.54
N GLY A 69 19.36 -6.12 -2.22
CA GLY A 69 18.02 -6.07 -1.64
C GLY A 69 17.66 -4.67 -1.15
N LYS A 70 18.14 -3.62 -1.82
CA LYS A 70 17.86 -2.23 -1.47
C LYS A 70 17.89 -1.33 -2.69
N PHE A 71 17.06 -0.29 -2.67
CA PHE A 71 17.10 0.79 -3.63
C PHE A 71 17.94 1.93 -3.07
N SER A 72 19.12 2.13 -3.66
CA SER A 72 20.03 3.25 -3.32
C SER A 72 19.79 4.49 -4.18
N ARG A 73 19.09 4.37 -5.32
CA ARG A 73 18.65 5.50 -6.15
C ARG A 73 17.30 5.18 -6.79
N LEU A 74 16.32 6.04 -6.54
CA LEU A 74 15.04 6.04 -7.24
C LEU A 74 14.96 7.19 -8.25
N PRO A 75 14.19 7.03 -9.34
CA PRO A 75 13.98 8.10 -10.31
C PRO A 75 13.05 9.19 -9.78
N GLY A 76 13.14 10.38 -10.39
CA GLY A 76 12.22 11.49 -10.16
C GLY A 76 12.25 12.04 -8.72
N LEU A 77 11.07 12.40 -8.19
CA LEU A 77 10.93 12.98 -6.85
C LEU A 77 11.47 12.09 -5.71
N ALA A 78 11.51 10.77 -5.92
CA ALA A 78 12.03 9.83 -4.93
C ALA A 78 13.57 9.79 -4.88
N ALA A 79 14.27 10.40 -5.85
CA ALA A 79 15.72 10.52 -5.84
C ALA A 79 16.23 11.26 -4.60
N GLY A 80 15.55 12.35 -4.21
CA GLY A 80 15.92 13.12 -3.01
C GLY A 80 15.78 12.32 -1.71
N TRP A 81 14.83 11.38 -1.65
CA TRP A 81 14.65 10.52 -0.48
C TRP A 81 15.73 9.43 -0.41
N THR A 82 16.08 8.86 -1.58
CA THR A 82 17.14 7.83 -1.68
C THR A 82 18.55 8.38 -1.62
N GLN A 83 18.74 9.68 -1.84
CA GLN A 83 20.01 10.36 -1.61
C GLN A 83 20.47 10.29 -0.15
N SER A 84 19.53 10.30 0.79
CA SER A 84 19.81 10.30 2.23
C SER A 84 19.42 8.99 2.92
N ARG A 85 18.63 8.12 2.27
CA ARG A 85 18.08 6.91 2.89
C ARG A 85 18.05 5.73 1.93
N ASP A 86 18.61 4.60 2.35
CA ASP A 86 18.39 3.33 1.66
C ASP A 86 16.97 2.81 1.92
N ILE A 87 16.31 2.32 0.88
CA ILE A 87 15.00 1.67 0.99
C ILE A 87 15.19 0.16 0.83
N PRO A 88 14.82 -0.67 1.82
CA PRO A 88 14.92 -2.11 1.68
C PRO A 88 13.96 -2.63 0.61
N ALA A 89 14.35 -3.72 -0.05
CA ALA A 89 13.54 -4.35 -1.07
C ALA A 89 12.20 -4.81 -0.50
N PRO A 90 11.10 -4.64 -1.25
CA PRO A 90 9.79 -5.05 -0.80
C PRO A 90 9.76 -6.55 -0.46
N PRO A 91 8.98 -6.96 0.56
CA PRO A 91 8.87 -8.36 0.95
C PRO A 91 8.37 -9.23 -0.21
N SER A 92 8.74 -10.51 -0.20
CA SER A 92 8.37 -11.47 -1.26
C SER A 92 6.87 -11.80 -1.29
N GLU A 93 6.17 -11.57 -0.18
CA GLU A 93 4.74 -11.82 -0.02
C GLU A 93 4.07 -10.52 0.42
N SER A 94 2.88 -10.21 -0.13
CA SER A 94 2.08 -9.10 0.36
C SER A 94 1.45 -9.44 1.70
N PHE A 95 1.17 -8.42 2.52
CA PHE A 95 0.48 -8.64 3.79
C PHE A 95 -0.86 -9.38 3.60
N ARG A 96 -1.61 -9.07 2.53
CA ARG A 96 -2.91 -9.70 2.25
C ARG A 96 -2.79 -11.18 1.92
N SER A 97 -1.79 -11.57 1.11
CA SER A 97 -1.55 -12.99 0.82
C SER A 97 -1.14 -13.76 2.07
N TRP A 98 -0.25 -13.17 2.87
CA TRP A 98 0.18 -13.75 4.13
C TRP A 98 -1.01 -13.94 5.09
N TRP A 99 -1.87 -12.93 5.21
CA TRP A 99 -3.05 -12.98 6.07
C TRP A 99 -4.02 -14.09 5.67
N LYS A 100 -4.35 -14.18 4.37
CA LYS A 100 -5.21 -15.23 3.84
C LYS A 100 -4.63 -16.63 4.06
N LYS A 101 -3.31 -16.78 3.96
CA LYS A 101 -2.62 -18.06 4.23
C LYS A 101 -2.73 -18.44 5.71
N ARG A 102 -2.56 -17.45 6.60
CA ARG A 102 -2.70 -17.63 8.05
C ARG A 102 -4.11 -18.09 8.43
N GLU A 103 -5.16 -17.46 7.90
CA GLU A 103 -6.54 -17.84 8.21
C GLU A 103 -6.89 -19.25 7.70
N LYS A 104 -6.41 -19.64 6.52
CA LYS A 104 -6.58 -21.00 6.01
C LYS A 104 -5.84 -22.06 6.85
N GLY A 105 -4.69 -21.70 7.42
CA GLY A 105 -3.94 -22.56 8.35
C GLY A 105 -4.64 -22.71 9.71
N ALA A 106 -5.25 -21.64 10.22
CA ALA A 106 -6.03 -21.66 11.45
C ALA A 106 -7.33 -22.49 11.33
N ALA A 107 -7.92 -22.54 10.13
CA ALA A 107 -9.15 -23.31 9.85
C ALA A 107 -8.94 -24.84 9.73
N ARG A 108 -7.69 -25.34 9.81
CA ARG A 108 -7.39 -26.77 9.92
C ARG A 108 -6.97 -27.12 11.35
N PRO A 109 -7.91 -27.26 12.30
CA PRO A 109 -7.59 -27.91 13.56
C PRO A 109 -7.24 -29.37 13.27
N ASN A 110 -6.07 -29.77 13.76
CA ASN A 110 -5.55 -31.13 13.70
C ASN A 110 -6.53 -32.06 14.45
N HIS A 111 -7.36 -32.82 13.73
CA HIS A 111 -8.20 -33.86 14.30
C HIS A 111 -7.89 -35.17 13.59
N GLY A 112 -6.82 -35.83 14.04
CA GLY A 112 -6.38 -37.07 13.45
C GLY A 112 -5.17 -37.65 14.14
N ASP A 113 -5.13 -37.67 15.48
CA ASP A 113 -4.20 -38.51 16.23
C ASP A 113 -4.85 -38.91 17.56
N GLY A 114 -5.79 -39.86 17.47
CA GLY A 114 -6.50 -40.45 18.59
C GLY A 114 -7.09 -41.81 18.21
N ALA A 115 -6.39 -42.56 17.35
CA ALA A 115 -6.77 -43.91 16.95
C ALA A 115 -5.73 -44.91 17.46
N THR A 116 -5.53 -44.98 18.77
CA THR A 116 -4.95 -46.17 19.41
C THR A 116 -6.06 -47.21 19.56
N LYS A 117 -6.29 -47.96 18.47
CA LYS A 117 -6.90 -49.29 18.56
C LYS A 117 -5.82 -50.28 19.03
N GLY A 118 -6.14 -51.03 20.08
CA GLY A 118 -5.45 -52.22 20.59
C GLY A 118 -6.05 -52.53 21.95
N GLY A 119 -7.14 -53.32 22.04
CA GLY A 119 -7.05 -54.77 22.18
C GLY A 119 -6.73 -55.07 23.65
N ALA A 120 -7.70 -55.15 24.57
CA ALA A 120 -8.48 -56.37 24.83
C ALA A 120 -7.62 -57.63 24.67
N GLU A 121 -6.77 -57.92 25.67
CA GLU A 121 -6.40 -59.25 26.18
C GLU A 121 -5.91 -59.09 27.63
#